data_AF-A0A4Y2QUC6-F1
#
_entry.id   AF-A0A4Y2QUC6-F1
#
_cell.length_a   1.000
_cell.length_b   1.000
_cell.length_c   1.000
_cell.angle_alpha   90.00
_cell.angle_beta   90.00
_cell.angle_gamma   90.00
#
_symmetry.space_group_name_H-M   'P 1'
#
loop_
_entity.id
_entity.type
_entity.pdbx_description
1 polymer ?
#
loop_
_entity_poly.entity_id
_entity_poly.type
_entity_poly.pdbx_seq_one_letter_code
_entity_poly.pdbx_strand_id
1 'polypeptide(L)'
;SPEFISSRPTVKPLTFDGQTSWTVFKTQFDVVSSTNGWTDFVKASQLVASLRGSAAEVLQGIPADKLTDLTTVEKALESRFGDSPPDTIL
;
A
#
# COMPACT_ATOMS: atom_id res chain seq x y z
N SER A 1 -9.68 -14.18 37.23
CA SER A 1 -10.09 -13.26 36.17
C SER A 1 -9.69 -13.82 34.84
N PRO A 2 -10.58 -13.86 33.82
CA PRO A 2 -10.12 -14.13 32.48
C PRO A 2 -9.24 -12.94 32.07
N GLU A 3 -7.99 -13.23 31.75
CA GLU A 3 -7.12 -12.24 31.14
C GLU A 3 -7.78 -11.81 29.84
N PHE A 4 -8.18 -10.54 29.77
CA PHE A 4 -8.64 -9.96 28.52
C PHE A 4 -7.48 -10.10 27.54
N ILE A 5 -7.57 -11.09 26.65
CA ILE A 5 -6.73 -11.13 25.45
C ILE A 5 -7.13 -9.89 24.67
N SER A 6 -6.42 -8.80 24.92
CA SER A 6 -6.53 -7.58 24.13
C SER A 6 -6.02 -7.97 22.74
N SER A 7 -6.94 -8.35 21.87
CA SER A 7 -6.65 -8.46 20.44
C SER A 7 -6.23 -7.07 20.02
N ARG A 8 -4.93 -6.88 19.75
CA ARG A 8 -4.38 -5.59 19.34
C ARG A 8 -5.21 -5.09 18.15
N PRO A 9 -5.90 -3.95 18.24
CA PRO A 9 -6.70 -3.45 17.12
C PRO A 9 -5.78 -3.32 15.91
N THR A 10 -6.08 -4.05 14.83
CA THR A 10 -5.32 -3.93 13.58
C THR A 10 -5.95 -2.82 12.77
N VAL A 11 -5.18 -1.78 12.46
CA VAL A 11 -5.64 -0.70 11.58
C VAL A 11 -5.76 -1.25 10.17
N LYS A 12 -6.91 -1.08 9.53
CA LYS A 12 -7.12 -1.58 8.17
C LYS A 12 -6.32 -0.73 7.17
N PRO A 13 -5.65 -1.34 6.17
CA PRO A 13 -5.03 -0.59 5.09
C PRO A 13 -6.10 0.16 4.29
N LEU A 14 -5.70 1.34 3.82
CA LEU A 14 -6.48 2.17 2.91
C LEU A 14 -6.56 1.52 1.52
N THR A 15 -7.47 1.97 0.67
CA THR A 15 -7.52 1.58 -0.74
C THR A 15 -6.82 2.62 -1.61
N PHE A 16 -6.14 2.17 -2.67
CA PHE A 16 -5.54 3.06 -3.68
C PHE A 16 -6.14 2.77 -5.05
N ASP A 17 -6.74 3.78 -5.67
CA ASP A 17 -7.34 3.68 -7.01
C ASP A 17 -6.60 4.49 -8.08
N GLY A 18 -5.59 5.26 -7.67
CA GLY A 18 -4.81 6.15 -8.52
C GLY A 18 -5.31 7.60 -8.58
N GLN A 19 -6.36 7.98 -7.85
CA GLN A 19 -6.84 9.38 -7.78
C GLN A 19 -6.06 10.24 -6.78
N THR A 20 -5.67 9.66 -5.64
CA THR A 20 -4.79 10.35 -4.68
C THR A 20 -3.35 10.27 -5.17
N SER A 21 -2.52 11.26 -4.83
CA SER A 21 -1.07 11.18 -5.09
C SER A 21 -0.46 9.91 -4.46
N TRP A 22 0.38 9.21 -5.23
CA TRP A 22 1.11 8.03 -4.77
C TRP A 22 1.89 8.30 -3.47
N THR A 23 2.58 9.43 -3.38
CA THR A 23 3.38 9.81 -2.20
C THR A 23 2.54 9.95 -0.94
N VAL A 24 1.34 10.53 -1.07
CA VAL A 24 0.40 10.68 0.06
C VAL A 24 -0.09 9.31 0.52
N PHE A 25 -0.52 8.47 -0.42
CA PHE A 25 -0.96 7.11 -0.10
C PHE A 25 0.15 6.29 0.57
N LYS A 26 1.37 6.32 0.00
CA LYS A 26 2.54 5.61 0.55
C LYS A 26 2.85 6.05 1.98
N THR A 27 2.82 7.35 2.26
CA THR A 27 3.03 7.88 3.61
C THR A 27 2.00 7.35 4.60
N GLN A 28 0.71 7.35 4.22
CA GLN A 28 -0.35 6.83 5.08
C GLN A 28 -0.22 5.32 5.28
N PHE A 29 0.12 4.58 4.22
CA PHE A 29 0.37 3.15 4.26
C PHE A 29 1.54 2.80 5.20
N ASP A 30 2.63 3.57 5.17
CA ASP A 30 3.79 3.39 6.04
C ASP A 30 3.43 3.59 7.52
N VAL A 31 2.62 4.60 7.83
CA VAL A 31 2.10 4.83 9.19
C VAL A 31 1.27 3.64 9.67
N VAL A 32 0.34 3.15 8.84
CA VAL A 32 -0.50 1.98 9.17
C VAL A 32 0.35 0.72 9.37
N SER A 33 1.30 0.47 8.47
CA SER A 33 2.15 -0.71 8.52
C SER A 33 3.05 -0.73 9.75
N SER A 34 3.61 0.42 10.13
CA SER A 34 4.42 0.60 11.34
C SER A 34 3.58 0.37 12.60
N THR A 35 2.39 0.97 12.66
CA THR A 35 1.44 0.81 13.78
C THR A 35 1.07 -0.67 14.00
N ASN A 36 0.91 -1.41 12.91
CA ASN A 36 0.57 -2.82 12.95
C ASN A 36 1.78 -3.76 13.06
N GLY A 37 3.01 -3.26 12.99
CA GLY A 37 4.22 -4.08 13.02
C GLY A 37 4.35 -5.04 11.84
N TRP A 38 3.90 -4.64 10.64
CA TRP A 38 3.97 -5.48 9.45
C TRP A 38 5.41 -5.68 8.97
N THR A 39 5.75 -6.93 8.63
CA THR A 39 6.97 -7.26 7.88
C THR A 39 6.82 -6.84 6.42
N ASP A 40 7.93 -6.75 5.68
CA ASP A 40 7.88 -6.34 4.27
C ASP A 40 7.04 -7.28 3.40
N PHE A 41 7.03 -8.58 3.70
CA PHE A 41 6.14 -9.54 3.05
C PHE A 41 4.64 -9.20 3.28
N VAL A 42 4.28 -8.87 4.53
CA VAL A 42 2.91 -8.47 4.87
C VAL A 42 2.58 -7.13 4.23
N LYS A 43 3.51 -6.17 4.24
CA LYS A 43 3.35 -4.89 3.53
C LYS A 43 3.08 -5.10 2.05
N ALA A 44 3.88 -5.91 1.35
CA ALA A 44 3.67 -6.19 -0.06
C ALA A 44 2.28 -6.79 -0.31
N SER A 45 1.88 -7.79 0.48
CA SER A 45 0.58 -8.45 0.37
C SER A 45 -0.58 -7.48 0.61
N GLN A 46 -0.48 -6.63 1.63
CA GLN A 46 -1.51 -5.62 1.95
C GLN A 46 -1.55 -4.50 0.92
N LEU A 47 -0.39 -4.10 0.39
CA LEU A 47 -0.29 -3.12 -0.69
C LEU A 47 -1.00 -3.65 -1.93
N VAL A 48 -0.71 -4.87 -2.38
CA VAL A 48 -1.42 -5.51 -3.50
C VAL A 48 -2.92 -5.60 -3.22
N ALA A 49 -3.33 -6.01 -2.01
CA ALA A 49 -4.74 -6.11 -1.64
C ALA A 49 -5.46 -4.75 -1.58
N SER A 50 -4.74 -3.65 -1.37
CA SER A 50 -5.27 -2.28 -1.33
C SER A 50 -5.57 -1.69 -2.72
N LEU A 51 -4.95 -2.21 -3.77
CA LEU A 51 -5.07 -1.64 -5.12
C LEU A 51 -6.44 -1.90 -5.73
N ARG A 52 -7.04 -0.88 -6.33
CA ARG A 52 -8.31 -0.94 -7.05
C ARG A 52 -8.19 -0.15 -8.35
N GLY A 53 -9.14 -0.36 -9.28
CA GLY A 53 -9.22 0.42 -10.52
C GLY A 53 -7.90 0.48 -11.30
N SER A 54 -7.56 1.68 -11.79
CA SER A 54 -6.34 1.98 -12.54
C SER A 54 -5.06 1.58 -11.80
N ALA A 55 -5.04 1.69 -10.47
CA ALA A 55 -3.88 1.27 -9.69
C ALA A 55 -3.67 -0.26 -9.70
N ALA A 56 -4.73 -1.07 -9.73
CA ALA A 56 -4.62 -2.52 -9.76
C ALA A 56 -4.05 -3.05 -11.08
N GLU A 57 -4.15 -2.29 -12.17
CA GLU A 57 -3.61 -2.69 -13.47
C GLU A 57 -2.07 -2.77 -13.49
N VAL A 58 -1.36 -2.12 -12.56
CA VAL A 58 0.12 -2.27 -12.45
C VAL A 58 0.53 -3.72 -12.19
N LEU A 59 -0.36 -4.51 -11.59
CA LEU A 59 -0.11 -5.90 -11.26
C LEU A 59 0.05 -6.78 -12.50
N GLN A 60 -0.51 -6.38 -13.66
CA GLN A 60 -0.41 -7.15 -14.90
C GLN A 60 1.03 -7.26 -15.42
N GLY A 61 1.88 -6.28 -15.08
CA GLY A 61 3.29 -6.26 -15.49
C GLY A 61 4.25 -6.96 -14.53
N ILE A 62 3.75 -7.44 -13.37
CA ILE A 62 4.59 -8.00 -12.30
C ILE A 62 4.38 -9.53 -12.24
N PRO A 63 5.45 -10.34 -12.31
CA PRO A 63 5.34 -11.78 -12.09
C PRO A 63 4.72 -12.10 -10.73
N ALA A 64 3.89 -13.15 -10.65
CA ALA A 64 3.14 -13.47 -9.44
C ALA A 64 4.05 -13.74 -8.22
N ASP A 65 5.23 -14.34 -8.41
CA ASP A 65 6.22 -14.58 -7.36
C ASP A 65 6.89 -13.31 -6.83
N LYS A 66 6.75 -12.20 -7.56
CA LYS A 66 7.28 -10.87 -7.18
C LYS A 66 6.23 -9.96 -6.56
N LEU A 67 4.95 -10.36 -6.54
CA LEU A 67 3.90 -9.58 -5.87
C LEU A 67 4.07 -9.53 -4.34
N THR A 68 4.89 -10.42 -3.78
CA THR A 68 5.25 -10.41 -2.35
C THR A 68 6.55 -9.66 -2.06
N ASP A 69 7.21 -9.12 -3.09
CA ASP A 69 8.37 -8.25 -2.95
C ASP A 69 7.92 -6.79 -2.92
N LEU A 70 8.06 -6.17 -1.74
CA LEU A 70 7.55 -4.82 -1.51
C LEU A 70 8.16 -3.81 -2.48
N THR A 71 9.47 -3.87 -2.69
CA THR A 71 10.19 -2.94 -3.57
C THR A 71 9.73 -3.02 -5.02
N THR A 72 9.43 -4.23 -5.52
CA THR A 72 8.93 -4.42 -6.88
C THR A 72 7.57 -3.76 -7.06
N VAL A 73 6.64 -3.99 -6.12
CA VAL A 73 5.29 -3.40 -6.18
C VAL A 73 5.34 -1.88 -6.04
N GLU A 74 6.14 -1.35 -5.11
CA GLU A 74 6.31 0.10 -4.92
C GLU A 74 6.90 0.78 -6.17
N LYS A 75 7.93 0.20 -6.79
CA LYS A 75 8.53 0.76 -8.01
C LYS A 75 7.56 0.80 -9.18
N ALA A 76 6.70 -0.22 -9.32
CA ALA A 76 5.69 -0.24 -10.36
C ALA A 76 4.63 0.86 -10.15
N LEU A 77 4.22 1.07 -8.90
CA LEU A 77 3.28 2.14 -8.53
C LEU A 77 3.92 3.52 -8.71
N GLU A 78 5.16 3.70 -8.28
CA GLU A 78 5.91 4.95 -8.44
C GLU A 78 6.15 5.29 -9.91
N SER A 79 6.50 4.31 -10.75
CA SER A 79 6.65 4.51 -12.19
C SER A 79 5.36 4.95 -12.90
N ARG A 80 4.19 4.60 -12.36
CA ARG A 80 2.89 4.95 -12.98
C ARG A 80 2.25 6.21 -12.37
N PHE A 81 2.41 6.42 -11.07
CA PHE A 81 1.70 7.44 -10.30
C PHE A 81 2.60 8.41 -9.54
N GLY A 82 3.93 8.20 -9.53
CA GLY A 82 4.90 9.00 -8.79
C GLY A 82 5.14 10.40 -9.37
N ASP A 83 4.92 10.59 -10.67
CA ASP A 83 5.16 11.86 -11.37
C ASP A 83 4.00 12.88 -11.26
N SER A 84 3.03 12.67 -10.35
CA SER A 84 1.97 13.67 -10.15
C SER A 84 2.54 14.85 -9.34
N PRO A 85 2.73 16.05 -9.92
CA PRO A 85 3.20 17.19 -9.16
C PRO A 85 2.20 17.48 -8.01
N PRO A 86 2.68 17.86 -6.82
CA PRO A 86 1.81 18.34 -5.77
C PRO A 86 1.15 19.62 -6.31
N ASP A 87 -0.15 19.57 -6.52
CA ASP A 87 -1.01 20.70 -6.83
C ASP A 87 -0.65 21.48 -8.11
N THR A 88 -1.32 21.15 -9.21
CA THR A 88 -1.71 22.22 -10.14
C THR A 88 -2.85 22.98 -9.48
N ILE A 89 -2.52 23.95 -8.61
CA ILE A 89 -3.44 25.04 -8.27
C ILE A 89 -3.56 25.90 -9.53
N LEU A 90 -4.67 25.76 -10.25
CA LEU A 90 -5.22 26.81 -11.11
C LEU A 90 -6.27 27.59 -10.32
#